data_AF-B9TSL1-F1
#
_entry.id   AF-B9TSL1-F1
#
_cell.length_a   1.000
_cell.length_b   1.000
_cell.length_c   1.000
_cell.angle_alpha   90.00
_cell.angle_beta   90.00
_cell.angle_gamma   90.00
#
_symmetry.space_group_name_H-M   'P 1'
#
loop_
_entity.id
_entity.type
_entity.pdbx_description
1 polymer ?
#
loop_
_entity_poly.entity_id
_entity_poly.type
_entity_poly.pdbx_seq_one_letter_code
_entity_poly.pdbx_strand_id
1 'polypeptide(L)'
;MTTTIEQLNTIPLGQDHPLLEEVQKTVVFDSRYDSESLLGHQILRILIGRSIGSHISEPWMNVILAIGGDPRVPSSNPRYIKWWKSLEPNLVQAVRGWLSKLDLKLFLEALEDYSYSSANYELQRMYPSRKSFLEGMFDAGVISNTRLYLSLDAARYLKRNYDPKHLPNFSTVKDGDKSIIYVQMNGAHMVEGSHSCYLWLYRYLDPSVCVFNYNIDSPTYSQLTIGINNQMSRLSSGAVAKITHSPSGYAWQRKALIALRELGVKLTPKDVLSNEDYIDFKQRYGVREWS
;
A
#
# COMPACT_ATOMS: atom_id res chain seq x y z
N MET A 1 11.40 -24.51 -23.68
CA MET A 1 10.66 -23.93 -22.54
C MET A 1 11.28 -24.30 -21.20
N THR A 2 11.76 -25.55 -21.00
CA THR A 2 12.53 -25.97 -19.80
C THR A 2 13.75 -25.07 -19.52
N THR A 3 14.43 -24.62 -20.58
CA THR A 3 15.59 -23.73 -20.51
C THR A 3 15.33 -22.37 -19.86
N THR A 4 14.16 -21.74 -20.09
CA THR A 4 13.80 -20.44 -19.49
C THR A 4 13.66 -20.54 -17.97
N ILE A 5 13.03 -21.62 -17.50
CA ILE A 5 12.80 -21.89 -16.08
C ILE A 5 14.11 -22.23 -15.37
N GLU A 6 14.98 -23.03 -16.01
CA GLU A 6 16.32 -23.33 -15.49
C GLU A 6 17.15 -22.04 -15.34
N GLN A 7 17.15 -21.17 -16.35
CA GLN A 7 17.87 -19.90 -16.30
C GLN A 7 17.33 -18.94 -15.23
N LEU A 8 16.00 -18.88 -15.01
CA LEU A 8 15.43 -18.05 -13.93
C LEU A 8 15.93 -18.49 -12.54
N ASN A 9 16.21 -19.77 -12.34
CA ASN A 9 16.77 -20.27 -11.07
C ASN A 9 18.23 -19.86 -10.86
N THR A 10 18.97 -19.58 -11.94
CA THR A 10 20.40 -19.19 -11.84
C THR A 10 20.62 -17.69 -11.63
N ILE A 11 19.63 -16.84 -11.93
CA ILE A 11 19.74 -15.40 -11.70
C ILE A 11 19.93 -15.14 -10.20
N PRO A 12 20.96 -14.37 -9.77
CA PRO A 12 21.13 -14.00 -8.38
C PRO A 12 19.88 -13.31 -7.80
N LEU A 13 19.58 -13.57 -6.53
CA LEU A 13 18.35 -13.08 -5.90
C LEU A 13 18.21 -11.57 -6.06
N GLY A 14 17.09 -11.15 -6.65
CA GLY A 14 16.73 -9.75 -6.84
C GLY A 14 17.53 -9.00 -7.91
N GLN A 15 18.49 -9.62 -8.60
CA GLN A 15 19.22 -8.94 -9.67
C GLN A 15 18.41 -8.85 -10.95
N ASP A 16 18.63 -7.76 -11.68
CA ASP A 16 18.12 -7.58 -13.02
C ASP A 16 18.81 -8.54 -14.01
N HIS A 17 18.12 -8.88 -15.09
CA HIS A 17 18.64 -9.80 -16.10
C HIS A 17 17.82 -9.66 -17.40
N PRO A 18 18.42 -9.78 -18.60
CA PRO A 18 17.69 -9.69 -19.87
C PRO A 18 16.50 -10.65 -19.99
N LEU A 19 16.61 -11.83 -19.36
CA LEU A 19 15.52 -12.81 -19.29
C LEU A 19 14.26 -12.24 -18.62
N LEU A 20 14.39 -11.31 -17.66
CA LEU A 20 13.24 -10.69 -16.99
C LEU A 20 12.41 -9.85 -17.95
N GLU A 21 13.02 -9.22 -18.95
CA GLU A 21 12.29 -8.52 -20.01
C GLU A 21 11.58 -9.51 -20.95
N GLU A 22 12.26 -10.61 -21.29
CA GLU A 22 11.71 -11.64 -22.17
C GLU A 22 10.46 -12.30 -21.58
N VAL A 23 10.50 -12.68 -20.30
CA VAL A 23 9.39 -13.38 -19.63
C VAL A 23 8.16 -12.50 -19.40
N GLN A 24 8.28 -11.18 -19.57
CA GLN A 24 7.14 -10.25 -19.54
C GLN A 24 6.38 -10.18 -20.87
N LYS A 25 6.83 -10.86 -21.94
CA LYS A 25 6.12 -10.88 -23.22
C LYS A 25 4.92 -11.83 -23.14
N THR A 26 3.75 -11.39 -23.58
CA THR A 26 2.52 -12.20 -23.55
C THR A 26 2.69 -13.56 -24.19
N VAL A 27 3.34 -13.63 -25.36
CA VAL A 27 3.62 -14.89 -26.07
C VAL A 27 4.44 -15.89 -25.22
N VAL A 28 5.24 -15.39 -24.28
CA VAL A 28 6.06 -16.20 -23.39
C VAL A 28 5.24 -16.66 -22.20
N PHE A 29 4.69 -15.74 -21.39
CA PHE A 29 4.01 -16.13 -20.16
C PHE A 29 2.66 -16.83 -20.39
N ASP A 30 1.99 -16.60 -21.53
CA ASP A 30 0.77 -17.32 -21.91
C ASP A 30 1.05 -18.65 -22.63
N SER A 31 2.32 -18.99 -22.88
CA SER A 31 2.65 -20.29 -23.46
C SER A 31 2.35 -21.42 -22.49
N ARG A 32 1.95 -22.58 -23.04
CA ARG A 32 1.63 -23.77 -22.24
C ARG A 32 2.91 -24.38 -21.68
N TYR A 33 2.95 -24.60 -20.36
CA TYR A 33 4.05 -25.32 -19.72
C TYR A 33 3.74 -26.82 -19.60
N ASP A 34 2.55 -27.16 -19.09
CA ASP A 34 2.04 -28.53 -18.98
C ASP A 34 0.53 -28.58 -19.25
N SER A 35 -0.14 -29.69 -18.90
CA SER A 35 -1.59 -29.83 -19.14
C SER A 35 -2.44 -28.82 -18.38
N GLU A 36 -2.00 -28.41 -17.19
CA GLU A 36 -2.76 -27.60 -16.22
C GLU A 36 -2.23 -26.17 -16.06
N SER A 37 -1.00 -25.89 -16.52
CA SER A 37 -0.31 -24.62 -16.23
C SER A 37 0.33 -23.97 -17.45
N LEU A 38 0.22 -22.64 -17.46
CA LEU A 38 0.99 -21.73 -18.32
C LEU A 38 2.37 -21.46 -17.74
N LEU A 39 3.33 -21.10 -18.60
CA LEU A 39 4.70 -20.75 -18.21
C LEU A 39 4.73 -19.62 -17.18
N GLY A 40 3.82 -18.64 -17.30
CA GLY A 40 3.66 -17.55 -16.34
C GLY A 40 3.47 -18.03 -14.90
N HIS A 41 2.79 -19.15 -14.65
CA HIS A 41 2.64 -19.68 -13.29
C HIS A 41 3.98 -20.14 -12.71
N GLN A 42 4.82 -20.79 -13.52
CA GLN A 42 6.13 -21.26 -13.06
C GLN A 42 7.07 -20.08 -12.81
N ILE A 43 7.03 -19.06 -13.67
CA ILE A 43 7.77 -17.81 -13.48
C ILE A 43 7.35 -17.15 -12.15
N LEU A 44 6.04 -17.01 -11.90
CA LEU A 44 5.53 -16.44 -10.65
C LEU A 44 5.97 -17.26 -9.42
N ARG A 45 5.85 -18.60 -9.45
CA ARG A 45 6.31 -19.46 -8.35
C ARG A 45 7.79 -19.27 -8.03
N ILE A 46 8.65 -19.22 -9.05
CA ILE A 46 10.09 -19.07 -8.86
C ILE A 46 10.42 -17.70 -8.29
N LEU A 47 9.95 -16.62 -8.92
CA LEU A 47 10.30 -15.26 -8.50
C LEU A 47 9.75 -14.96 -7.10
N ILE A 48 8.47 -15.29 -6.85
CA ILE A 48 7.86 -15.05 -5.54
C ILE A 48 8.50 -15.95 -4.49
N GLY A 49 8.61 -17.25 -4.77
CA GLY A 49 9.13 -18.23 -3.82
C GLY A 49 10.57 -17.95 -3.39
N ARG A 50 11.43 -17.55 -4.32
CA ARG A 50 12.82 -17.15 -4.02
C ARG A 50 12.92 -15.84 -3.24
N SER A 51 11.92 -14.96 -3.35
CA SER A 51 11.87 -13.68 -2.63
C SER A 51 11.16 -13.74 -1.28
N ILE A 52 10.53 -14.84 -0.90
CA ILE A 52 9.95 -14.99 0.44
C ILE A 52 11.06 -14.92 1.50
N GLY A 53 10.83 -14.14 2.55
CA GLY A 53 11.80 -13.94 3.64
C GLY A 53 12.94 -12.98 3.29
N SER A 54 12.94 -12.39 2.09
CA SER A 54 13.87 -11.34 1.68
C SER A 54 13.12 -10.11 1.15
N HIS A 55 13.85 -9.04 0.87
CA HIS A 55 13.28 -7.87 0.21
C HIS A 55 13.15 -8.15 -1.29
N ILE A 56 11.92 -8.14 -1.81
CA ILE A 56 11.67 -8.23 -3.25
C ILE A 56 12.27 -7.01 -3.95
N SER A 57 13.05 -7.24 -5.00
CA SER A 57 13.61 -6.17 -5.82
C SER A 57 12.61 -5.66 -6.84
N GLU A 58 12.80 -4.43 -7.29
CA GLU A 58 11.94 -3.80 -8.30
C GLU A 58 11.89 -4.58 -9.63
N PRO A 59 13.01 -5.04 -10.23
CA PRO A 59 12.95 -5.80 -11.48
C PRO A 59 12.09 -7.07 -11.38
N TRP A 60 12.15 -7.77 -10.23
CA TRP A 60 11.37 -8.99 -10.02
C TRP A 60 9.90 -8.68 -9.75
N MET A 61 9.61 -7.63 -8.97
CA MET A 61 8.25 -7.13 -8.76
C MET A 61 7.58 -6.75 -10.08
N ASN A 62 8.33 -6.08 -10.96
CA ASN A 62 7.85 -5.65 -12.26
C ASN A 62 7.41 -6.83 -13.13
N VAL A 63 8.18 -7.94 -13.12
CA VAL A 63 7.76 -9.18 -13.79
C VAL A 63 6.49 -9.76 -13.18
N ILE A 64 6.42 -9.83 -11.86
CA ILE A 64 5.25 -10.36 -11.14
C ILE A 64 3.97 -9.58 -11.50
N LEU A 65 4.04 -8.25 -11.50
CA LEU A 65 2.91 -7.38 -11.86
C LEU A 65 2.57 -7.44 -13.36
N ALA A 66 3.59 -7.51 -14.24
CA ALA A 66 3.36 -7.63 -15.67
C ALA A 66 2.58 -8.90 -16.02
N ILE A 67 2.91 -10.03 -15.39
CA ILE A 67 2.23 -11.32 -15.61
C ILE A 67 0.90 -11.34 -14.82
N GLY A 68 0.99 -11.43 -13.49
CA GLY A 68 -0.15 -11.72 -12.64
C GLY A 68 -1.05 -10.50 -12.37
N GLY A 69 -0.48 -9.29 -12.39
CA GLY A 69 -1.18 -8.08 -11.95
C GLY A 69 -1.34 -8.02 -10.43
N ASP A 70 -2.36 -7.31 -9.94
CA ASP A 70 -2.58 -7.16 -8.52
C ASP A 70 -3.45 -8.32 -7.94
N PRO A 71 -2.94 -9.19 -7.05
CA PRO A 71 -3.72 -10.27 -6.42
C PRO A 71 -4.74 -9.79 -5.37
N ARG A 72 -4.85 -8.48 -5.12
CA ARG A 72 -5.84 -7.90 -4.19
C ARG A 72 -7.19 -7.64 -4.86
N VAL A 73 -7.30 -7.79 -6.18
CA VAL A 73 -8.60 -7.76 -6.87
C VAL A 73 -9.51 -8.91 -6.39
N PRO A 74 -10.84 -8.81 -6.57
CA PRO A 74 -11.77 -9.87 -6.16
C PRO A 74 -11.41 -11.24 -6.77
N SER A 75 -11.69 -12.32 -6.05
CA SER A 75 -11.40 -13.69 -6.53
C SER A 75 -12.19 -14.09 -7.78
N SER A 76 -13.29 -13.39 -8.06
CA SER A 76 -14.09 -13.52 -9.28
C SER A 76 -13.50 -12.79 -10.50
N ASN A 77 -12.47 -11.95 -10.31
CA ASN A 77 -11.82 -11.24 -11.41
C ASN A 77 -11.14 -12.26 -12.36
N PRO A 78 -11.35 -12.18 -13.69
CA PRO A 78 -10.75 -13.12 -14.64
C PRO A 78 -9.23 -13.22 -14.53
N ARG A 79 -8.55 -12.10 -14.24
CA ARG A 79 -7.09 -12.07 -14.05
C ARG A 79 -6.67 -12.80 -12.79
N TYR A 80 -7.45 -12.70 -11.70
CA TYR A 80 -7.24 -13.47 -10.49
C TYR A 80 -7.41 -14.97 -10.71
N ILE A 81 -8.50 -15.34 -11.38
CA ILE A 81 -8.78 -16.74 -11.72
C ILE A 81 -7.65 -17.32 -12.57
N LYS A 82 -7.17 -16.56 -13.56
CA LYS A 82 -6.11 -17.01 -14.47
C LYS A 82 -4.78 -17.18 -13.76
N TRP A 83 -4.33 -16.19 -12.98
CA TRP A 83 -2.93 -16.15 -12.54
C TRP A 83 -2.70 -16.46 -11.07
N TRP A 84 -3.68 -16.21 -10.21
CA TRP A 84 -3.49 -16.24 -8.75
C TRP A 84 -4.19 -17.44 -8.10
N LYS A 85 -5.32 -17.90 -8.65
CA LYS A 85 -6.13 -18.99 -8.07
C LYS A 85 -5.39 -20.32 -7.93
N SER A 86 -4.47 -20.62 -8.84
CA SER A 86 -3.70 -21.87 -8.88
C SER A 86 -2.37 -21.80 -8.12
N LEU A 87 -2.00 -20.63 -7.59
CA LEU A 87 -0.79 -20.43 -6.81
C LEU A 87 -1.02 -20.73 -5.33
N GLU A 88 0.06 -21.10 -4.66
CA GLU A 88 0.07 -21.43 -3.25
C GLU A 88 -0.28 -20.19 -2.41
N PRO A 89 -1.15 -20.30 -1.38
CA PRO A 89 -1.65 -19.14 -0.63
C PRO A 89 -0.55 -18.25 0.00
N ASN A 90 0.57 -18.84 0.38
CA ASN A 90 1.72 -18.12 0.93
C ASN A 90 2.39 -17.21 -0.12
N LEU A 91 2.43 -17.62 -1.39
CA LEU A 91 2.95 -16.78 -2.48
C LEU A 91 2.04 -15.57 -2.71
N VAL A 92 0.73 -15.82 -2.79
CA VAL A 92 -0.28 -14.76 -2.95
C VAL A 92 -0.20 -13.77 -1.80
N GLN A 93 -0.07 -14.25 -0.55
CA GLN A 93 0.04 -13.40 0.62
C GLN A 93 1.32 -12.57 0.64
N ALA A 94 2.46 -13.13 0.19
CA ALA A 94 3.72 -12.40 0.07
C ALA A 94 3.57 -11.21 -0.88
N VAL A 95 3.01 -11.44 -2.08
CA VAL A 95 2.79 -10.37 -3.07
C VAL A 95 1.84 -9.30 -2.53
N ARG A 96 0.74 -9.68 -1.85
CA ARG A 96 -0.17 -8.70 -1.22
C ARG A 96 0.54 -7.79 -0.21
N GLY A 97 1.44 -8.35 0.60
CA GLY A 97 2.25 -7.58 1.54
C GLY A 97 3.20 -6.61 0.81
N TRP A 98 3.88 -7.08 -0.24
CA TRP A 98 4.77 -6.23 -1.03
C TRP A 98 4.03 -5.11 -1.76
N LEU A 99 2.85 -5.36 -2.31
CA LEU A 99 2.04 -4.33 -2.94
C LEU A 99 1.48 -3.33 -1.94
N SER A 100 1.29 -3.74 -0.69
CA SER A 100 0.94 -2.79 0.38
C SER A 100 2.08 -1.81 0.66
N LYS A 101 3.34 -2.27 0.58
CA LYS A 101 4.53 -1.41 0.60
C LYS A 101 4.56 -0.47 -0.60
N LEU A 102 4.29 -1.01 -1.78
CA LEU A 102 4.33 -0.24 -3.03
C LEU A 102 3.27 0.86 -3.04
N ASP A 103 2.03 0.57 -2.60
CA ASP A 103 0.98 1.60 -2.47
C ASP A 103 1.43 2.75 -1.57
N LEU A 104 2.06 2.45 -0.42
CA LEU A 104 2.59 3.46 0.49
C LEU A 104 3.68 4.31 -0.17
N LYS A 105 4.63 3.67 -0.86
CA LYS A 105 5.68 4.37 -1.63
C LYS A 105 5.05 5.32 -2.65
N LEU A 106 4.13 4.82 -3.47
CA LEU A 106 3.48 5.60 -4.53
C LEU A 106 2.62 6.74 -3.96
N PHE A 107 1.94 6.51 -2.83
CA PHE A 107 1.19 7.55 -2.13
C PHE A 107 2.11 8.67 -1.61
N LEU A 108 3.23 8.31 -0.99
CA LEU A 108 4.21 9.25 -0.46
C LEU A 108 4.91 10.04 -1.58
N GLU A 109 5.27 9.38 -2.67
CA GLU A 109 5.85 10.01 -3.86
C GLU A 109 4.87 11.02 -4.48
N ALA A 110 3.59 10.64 -4.64
CA ALA A 110 2.56 11.56 -5.11
C ALA A 110 2.34 12.75 -4.17
N LEU A 111 2.46 12.54 -2.85
CA LEU A 111 2.38 13.60 -1.85
C LEU A 111 3.58 14.55 -1.94
N GLU A 112 4.78 14.01 -2.11
CA GLU A 112 6.02 14.75 -2.25
C GLU A 112 5.99 15.64 -3.51
N ASP A 113 5.64 15.07 -4.66
CA ASP A 113 5.50 15.80 -5.93
C ASP A 113 4.47 16.94 -5.81
N TYR A 114 3.33 16.69 -5.18
CA TYR A 114 2.33 17.73 -4.93
C TYR A 114 2.88 18.84 -4.01
N SER A 115 3.64 18.50 -2.98
CA SER A 115 4.20 19.49 -2.05
C SER A 115 5.20 20.44 -2.71
N TYR A 116 5.99 19.96 -3.67
CA TYR A 116 6.94 20.77 -4.43
C TYR A 116 6.26 21.57 -5.56
N SER A 117 5.30 20.96 -6.27
CA SER A 117 4.59 21.63 -7.38
C SER A 117 3.59 22.69 -6.92
N SER A 118 2.98 22.55 -5.74
CA SER A 118 1.97 23.50 -5.21
C SER A 118 2.56 24.72 -4.48
N ALA A 119 3.87 24.79 -4.29
CA ALA A 119 4.56 25.81 -3.47
C ALA A 119 3.96 25.97 -2.05
N ASN A 120 3.26 24.95 -1.55
CA ASN A 120 2.57 25.02 -0.27
C ASN A 120 3.53 24.66 0.88
N TYR A 121 4.11 25.70 1.47
CA TYR A 121 5.11 25.58 2.54
C TYR A 121 4.62 24.76 3.74
N GLU A 122 3.34 24.83 4.10
CA GLU A 122 2.79 24.06 5.21
C GLU A 122 2.74 22.55 4.88
N LEU A 123 2.46 22.18 3.64
CA LEU A 123 2.52 20.78 3.21
C LEU A 123 3.95 20.25 3.18
N GLN A 124 4.90 21.04 2.70
CA GLN A 124 6.33 20.69 2.71
C GLN A 124 6.82 20.44 4.14
N ARG A 125 6.38 21.26 5.11
CA ARG A 125 6.73 21.09 6.52
C ARG A 125 6.12 19.84 7.16
N MET A 126 4.92 19.43 6.73
CA MET A 126 4.24 18.26 7.30
C MET A 126 4.70 16.94 6.69
N TYR A 127 5.18 16.95 5.44
CA TYR A 127 5.55 15.74 4.71
C TYR A 127 6.53 14.83 5.45
N PRO A 128 7.67 15.30 5.99
CA PRO A 128 8.64 14.42 6.65
C PRO A 128 8.02 13.63 7.81
N SER A 129 7.23 14.29 8.65
CA SER A 129 6.60 13.65 9.81
C SER A 129 5.58 12.57 9.42
N ARG A 130 4.87 12.76 8.31
CA ARG A 130 3.84 11.82 7.82
C ARG A 130 4.48 10.66 7.08
N LYS A 131 5.56 10.93 6.34
CA LYS A 131 6.42 9.92 5.72
C LYS A 131 6.97 8.96 6.77
N SER A 132 7.71 9.48 7.76
CA SER A 132 8.26 8.66 8.86
C SER A 132 7.19 7.86 9.58
N PHE A 133 6.00 8.43 9.77
CA PHE A 133 4.91 7.74 10.44
C PHE A 133 4.40 6.54 9.63
N LEU A 134 4.09 6.73 8.35
CA LEU A 134 3.57 5.68 7.47
C LEU A 134 4.62 4.61 7.15
N GLU A 135 5.87 5.01 6.90
CA GLU A 135 6.98 4.08 6.69
C GLU A 135 7.26 3.27 7.96
N GLY A 136 7.27 3.93 9.12
CA GLY A 136 7.45 3.27 10.41
C GLY A 136 6.35 2.27 10.76
N MET A 137 5.08 2.59 10.45
CA MET A 137 3.98 1.64 10.59
C MET A 137 4.16 0.40 9.70
N PHE A 138 4.67 0.60 8.48
CA PHE A 138 4.96 -0.51 7.58
C PHE A 138 6.11 -1.37 8.11
N ASP A 139 7.21 -0.75 8.52
CA ASP A 139 8.40 -1.44 9.01
C ASP A 139 8.15 -2.18 10.34
N ALA A 140 7.26 -1.66 11.18
CA ALA A 140 6.76 -2.35 12.38
C ALA A 140 5.87 -3.57 12.06
N GLY A 141 5.52 -3.81 10.79
CA GLY A 141 4.74 -4.96 10.35
C GLY A 141 3.27 -4.94 10.77
N VAL A 142 2.73 -3.78 11.17
CA VAL A 142 1.33 -3.68 11.63
C VAL A 142 0.33 -3.58 10.48
N ILE A 143 0.80 -3.24 9.28
CA ILE A 143 -0.02 -3.09 8.07
C ILE A 143 -0.21 -4.45 7.41
N SER A 144 -1.47 -4.86 7.27
CA SER A 144 -1.86 -6.13 6.66
C SER A 144 -2.32 -6.00 5.21
N ASN A 145 -2.89 -4.86 4.84
CA ASN A 145 -3.36 -4.57 3.48
C ASN A 145 -3.50 -3.05 3.29
N THR A 146 -3.39 -2.58 2.06
CA THR A 146 -3.72 -1.20 1.68
C THR A 146 -4.58 -1.16 0.44
N ARG A 147 -5.20 0.00 0.20
CA ARG A 147 -5.80 0.35 -1.09
C ARG A 147 -5.54 1.81 -1.42
N LEU A 148 -5.02 2.05 -2.61
CA LEU A 148 -4.61 3.37 -3.08
C LEU A 148 -5.70 4.04 -3.94
N TYR A 149 -5.99 5.29 -3.63
CA TYR A 149 -6.88 6.16 -4.40
C TYR A 149 -6.13 7.43 -4.75
N LEU A 150 -5.94 7.71 -6.03
CA LEU A 150 -5.12 8.84 -6.46
C LEU A 150 -5.99 9.96 -6.99
N SER A 151 -5.61 11.21 -6.73
CA SER A 151 -6.12 12.32 -7.52
C SER A 151 -5.77 12.13 -9.00
N LEU A 152 -6.49 12.84 -9.88
CA LEU A 152 -6.25 12.72 -11.32
C LEU A 152 -4.81 13.09 -11.69
N ASP A 153 -4.23 14.10 -11.04
CA ASP A 153 -2.85 14.53 -11.32
C ASP A 153 -1.81 13.55 -10.78
N ALA A 154 -2.00 13.02 -9.57
CA ALA A 154 -1.14 11.95 -9.05
C ALA A 154 -1.19 10.69 -9.94
N ALA A 155 -2.37 10.30 -10.41
CA ALA A 155 -2.53 9.17 -11.32
C ALA A 155 -1.82 9.42 -12.66
N ARG A 156 -1.87 10.64 -13.20
CA ARG A 156 -1.14 11.02 -14.42
C ARG A 156 0.36 11.03 -14.20
N TYR A 157 0.83 11.55 -13.07
CA TYR A 157 2.24 11.55 -12.70
C TYR A 157 2.78 10.11 -12.67
N LEU A 158 2.12 9.18 -11.97
CA LEU A 158 2.58 7.79 -11.93
C LEU A 158 2.59 7.14 -13.30
N LYS A 159 1.52 7.33 -14.11
CA LYS A 159 1.46 6.76 -15.47
C LYS A 159 2.48 7.34 -16.46
N ARG A 160 3.10 8.49 -16.13
CA ARG A 160 4.19 9.08 -16.93
C ARG A 160 5.56 8.58 -16.50
N ASN A 161 5.74 8.27 -15.22
CA ASN A 161 7.03 7.89 -14.64
C ASN A 161 7.23 6.37 -14.52
N TYR A 162 6.15 5.59 -14.61
CA TYR A 162 6.18 4.13 -14.50
C TYR A 162 5.46 3.48 -15.69
N ASP A 163 5.90 2.28 -16.08
CA ASP A 163 5.14 1.45 -17.02
C ASP A 163 3.80 1.05 -16.36
N PRO A 164 2.64 1.30 -17.00
CA PRO A 164 1.34 0.93 -16.45
C PRO A 164 1.19 -0.53 -16.03
N LYS A 165 1.93 -1.47 -16.65
CA LYS A 165 1.89 -2.90 -16.28
C LYS A 165 2.66 -3.22 -14.99
N HIS A 166 3.51 -2.29 -14.52
CA HIS A 166 4.29 -2.39 -13.28
C HIS A 166 3.65 -1.63 -12.12
N LEU A 167 2.50 -1.00 -12.33
CA LEU A 167 1.76 -0.33 -11.26
C LEU A 167 0.77 -1.30 -10.58
N PRO A 168 0.57 -1.18 -9.26
CA PRO A 168 -0.50 -1.89 -8.57
C PRO A 168 -1.86 -1.36 -9.01
N ASN A 169 -2.93 -2.08 -8.66
CA ASN A 169 -4.27 -1.60 -8.95
C ASN A 169 -4.62 -0.43 -8.01
N PHE A 170 -4.97 0.72 -8.57
CA PHE A 170 -5.45 1.89 -7.83
C PHE A 170 -6.69 2.50 -8.50
N SER A 171 -7.51 3.18 -7.71
CA SER A 171 -8.69 3.91 -8.20
C SER A 171 -8.38 5.41 -8.31
N THR A 172 -9.07 6.13 -9.19
CA THR A 172 -8.92 7.60 -9.30
C THR A 172 -10.04 8.29 -8.53
N VAL A 173 -9.71 9.19 -7.61
CA VAL A 173 -10.71 9.99 -6.88
C VAL A 173 -11.43 10.91 -7.87
N LYS A 174 -12.77 10.85 -7.87
CA LYS A 174 -13.61 11.52 -8.88
C LYS A 174 -13.50 13.04 -8.82
N ASP A 175 -13.38 13.59 -7.62
CA ASP A 175 -13.42 15.02 -7.32
C ASP A 175 -12.24 15.45 -6.44
N GLY A 176 -11.81 16.69 -6.66
CA GLY A 176 -10.72 17.29 -5.91
C GLY A 176 -9.33 16.86 -6.36
N ASP A 177 -8.35 17.35 -5.62
CA ASP A 177 -6.92 17.21 -5.88
C ASP A 177 -6.23 16.24 -4.90
N LYS A 178 -7.01 15.60 -4.02
CA LYS A 178 -6.49 14.79 -2.91
C LYS A 178 -6.43 13.32 -3.26
N SER A 179 -5.29 12.71 -2.98
CA SER A 179 -5.13 11.26 -2.96
C SER A 179 -5.49 10.73 -1.57
N ILE A 180 -5.99 9.51 -1.47
CA ILE A 180 -6.32 8.82 -0.24
C ILE A 180 -5.63 7.45 -0.22
N ILE A 181 -5.14 7.04 0.93
CA ILE A 181 -4.75 5.67 1.19
C ILE A 181 -5.60 5.08 2.31
N TYR A 182 -6.18 3.92 2.05
CA TYR A 182 -6.78 3.07 3.06
C TYR A 182 -5.73 2.07 3.54
N VAL A 183 -5.63 1.89 4.85
CA VAL A 183 -4.68 0.98 5.51
C VAL A 183 -5.44 0.09 6.48
N GLN A 184 -5.29 -1.22 6.32
CA GLN A 184 -5.84 -2.24 7.19
C GLN A 184 -4.76 -2.77 8.12
N MET A 185 -5.07 -2.83 9.41
CA MET A 185 -4.22 -3.41 10.46
C MET A 185 -5.00 -4.51 11.17
N ASN A 186 -4.31 -5.31 11.99
CA ASN A 186 -5.01 -6.30 12.80
C ASN A 186 -5.89 -5.59 13.84
N GLY A 187 -7.22 -5.70 13.70
CA GLY A 187 -8.20 -5.09 14.60
C GLY A 187 -8.42 -3.59 14.42
N ALA A 188 -7.87 -2.97 13.36
CA ALA A 188 -8.00 -1.55 13.12
C ALA A 188 -7.97 -1.19 11.62
N HIS A 189 -8.54 -0.04 11.30
CA HIS A 189 -8.55 0.53 9.96
C HIS A 189 -8.17 2.00 10.02
N MET A 190 -7.41 2.46 9.03
CA MET A 190 -6.98 3.85 8.90
C MET A 190 -7.30 4.37 7.50
N VAL A 191 -7.72 5.64 7.43
CA VAL A 191 -7.83 6.39 6.19
C VAL A 191 -7.00 7.66 6.33
N GLU A 192 -6.07 7.85 5.40
CA GLU A 192 -5.13 8.97 5.34
C GLU A 192 -5.22 9.64 3.96
N GLY A 193 -4.95 10.95 3.86
CA GLY A 193 -5.12 11.67 2.60
C GLY A 193 -4.04 12.72 2.35
N SER A 194 -3.67 12.94 1.09
CA SER A 194 -2.46 13.67 0.69
C SER A 194 -2.32 15.03 1.38
N HIS A 195 -3.31 15.91 1.36
CA HIS A 195 -3.20 17.24 1.97
C HIS A 195 -4.50 17.76 2.51
N SER A 196 -4.44 18.55 3.59
CA SER A 196 -5.62 19.10 4.28
C SER A 196 -6.68 18.03 4.60
N CYS A 197 -6.22 16.81 4.92
CA CYS A 197 -7.05 15.68 5.28
C CYS A 197 -6.92 15.36 6.77
N TYR A 198 -7.98 14.80 7.33
CA TYR A 198 -7.90 14.15 8.63
C TYR A 198 -7.34 12.73 8.48
N LEU A 199 -6.56 12.30 9.47
CA LEU A 199 -6.29 10.88 9.72
C LEU A 199 -7.50 10.32 10.47
N TRP A 200 -8.14 9.31 9.89
CA TRP A 200 -9.29 8.63 10.50
C TRP A 200 -8.90 7.24 10.97
N LEU A 201 -9.31 6.87 12.19
CA LEU A 201 -9.09 5.55 12.75
C LEU A 201 -10.41 4.90 13.14
N TYR A 202 -10.59 3.64 12.77
CA TYR A 202 -11.78 2.85 13.04
C TYR A 202 -11.39 1.51 13.65
N ARG A 203 -12.22 1.00 14.58
CA ARG A 203 -12.11 -0.37 15.10
C ARG A 203 -12.60 -1.40 14.09
N TYR A 204 -13.62 -1.04 13.33
CA TYR A 204 -14.28 -1.90 12.38
C TYR A 204 -14.80 -1.06 11.22
N LEU A 205 -14.69 -1.59 10.00
CA LEU A 205 -15.38 -1.09 8.82
C LEU A 205 -16.31 -2.17 8.28
N ASP A 206 -17.55 -1.81 8.01
CA ASP A 206 -18.54 -2.71 7.43
C ASP A 206 -18.13 -3.11 6.00
N PRO A 207 -18.35 -4.37 5.54
CA PRO A 207 -18.04 -4.81 4.18
C PRO A 207 -18.68 -3.97 3.07
N SER A 208 -19.76 -3.24 3.35
CA SER A 208 -20.41 -2.33 2.41
C SER A 208 -19.70 -0.98 2.24
N VAL A 209 -18.68 -0.67 3.05
CA VAL A 209 -17.90 0.57 2.93
C VAL A 209 -17.15 0.57 1.60
N CYS A 210 -17.05 1.75 0.97
CA CYS A 210 -16.50 1.89 -0.38
C CYS A 210 -15.09 1.30 -0.56
N VAL A 211 -14.28 1.28 0.52
CA VAL A 211 -12.90 0.77 0.44
C VAL A 211 -12.80 -0.72 0.16
N PHE A 212 -13.87 -1.48 0.42
CA PHE A 212 -13.96 -2.91 0.10
C PHE A 212 -14.68 -3.18 -1.23
N ASN A 213 -15.31 -2.17 -1.83
CA ASN A 213 -16.02 -2.33 -3.09
C ASN A 213 -15.08 -2.06 -4.28
N TYR A 214 -14.69 -3.13 -4.98
CA TYR A 214 -13.82 -3.06 -6.16
C TYR A 214 -14.56 -2.70 -7.45
N ASN A 215 -15.89 -2.62 -7.43
CA ASN A 215 -16.68 -2.18 -8.58
C ASN A 215 -16.82 -0.65 -8.66
N ILE A 216 -16.29 0.08 -7.67
CA ILE A 216 -16.26 1.54 -7.67
C ILE A 216 -14.91 1.98 -8.21
N ASP A 217 -14.87 2.31 -9.50
CA ASP A 217 -13.63 2.72 -10.18
C ASP A 217 -13.20 4.14 -9.79
N SER A 218 -14.18 5.02 -9.52
CA SER A 218 -13.94 6.42 -9.20
C SER A 218 -14.82 6.91 -8.05
N PRO A 219 -14.46 6.58 -6.79
CA PRO A 219 -15.14 7.12 -5.63
C PRO A 219 -14.85 8.60 -5.45
N THR A 220 -15.77 9.33 -4.83
CA THR A 220 -15.55 10.72 -4.42
C THR A 220 -14.69 10.82 -3.16
N TYR A 221 -14.04 11.97 -2.96
CA TYR A 221 -13.28 12.25 -1.73
C TYR A 221 -14.18 12.10 -0.48
N SER A 222 -15.41 12.60 -0.56
CA SER A 222 -16.37 12.49 0.55
C SER A 222 -16.70 11.03 0.86
N GLN A 223 -16.95 10.19 -0.17
CA GLN A 223 -17.21 8.77 0.02
C GLN A 223 -16.07 8.04 0.74
N LEU A 224 -14.82 8.45 0.49
CA LEU A 224 -13.63 7.85 1.11
C LEU A 224 -13.32 8.41 2.51
N THR A 225 -13.96 9.50 2.94
CA THR A 225 -13.63 10.19 4.21
C THR A 225 -14.84 10.32 5.13
N ILE A 226 -15.49 11.48 5.17
CA ILE A 226 -16.65 11.75 6.02
C ILE A 226 -17.82 10.81 5.70
N GLY A 227 -17.96 10.36 4.45
CA GLY A 227 -18.94 9.37 4.02
C GLY A 227 -18.78 8.04 4.74
N ILE A 228 -17.55 7.52 4.87
CA ILE A 228 -17.25 6.33 5.66
C ILE A 228 -17.68 6.56 7.11
N ASN A 229 -17.27 7.67 7.71
CA ASN A 229 -17.62 7.96 9.10
C ASN A 229 -19.13 8.05 9.32
N ASN A 230 -19.87 8.70 8.42
CA ASN A 230 -21.33 8.81 8.50
C ASN A 230 -22.01 7.44 8.39
N GLN A 231 -21.53 6.59 7.48
CA GLN A 231 -22.02 5.23 7.33
C GLN A 231 -21.74 4.40 8.60
N MET A 232 -20.50 4.42 9.09
CA MET A 232 -20.12 3.69 10.30
C MET A 232 -20.78 4.23 11.57
N SER A 233 -21.12 5.52 11.64
CA SER A 233 -21.86 6.09 12.77
C SER A 233 -23.32 5.59 12.82
N ARG A 234 -23.88 5.17 11.67
CA ARG A 234 -25.23 4.58 11.60
C ARG A 234 -25.22 3.08 11.87
N LEU A 235 -24.17 2.38 11.45
CA LEU A 235 -24.07 0.92 11.55
C LEU A 235 -23.35 0.44 12.81
N SER A 236 -22.46 1.24 13.36
CA SER A 236 -21.68 0.93 14.55
C SER A 236 -21.37 2.20 15.36
N SER A 237 -20.09 2.47 15.69
CA SER A 237 -19.67 3.58 16.54
C SER A 237 -18.95 4.71 15.78
N GLY A 238 -18.87 4.63 14.46
CA GLY A 238 -18.10 5.60 13.66
C GLY A 238 -16.58 5.49 13.89
N ALA A 239 -15.86 6.57 13.59
CA ALA A 239 -14.42 6.66 13.83
C ALA A 239 -14.11 6.77 15.34
N VAL A 240 -13.11 6.00 15.78
CA VAL A 240 -12.51 6.13 17.12
C VAL A 240 -11.71 7.44 17.23
N ALA A 241 -11.08 7.86 16.14
CA ALA A 241 -10.37 9.13 16.09
C ALA A 241 -10.50 9.81 14.72
N LYS A 242 -10.61 11.13 14.77
CA LYS A 242 -10.52 12.05 13.63
C LYS A 242 -9.45 13.09 13.96
N ILE A 243 -8.27 12.96 13.35
CA ILE A 243 -7.07 13.69 13.78
C ILE A 243 -6.67 14.67 12.68
N THR A 244 -6.47 15.93 13.05
CA THR A 244 -5.91 16.95 12.15
C THR A 244 -4.40 16.88 12.22
N HIS A 245 -3.74 16.90 11.06
CA HIS A 245 -2.29 17.03 10.99
C HIS A 245 -1.85 18.40 11.52
N SER A 246 -0.82 18.42 12.35
CA SER A 246 -0.26 19.67 12.90
C SER A 246 1.28 19.60 12.91
N PRO A 247 2.00 20.57 12.34
CA PRO A 247 3.46 20.49 12.26
C PRO A 247 4.15 20.64 13.63
N SER A 248 3.43 21.07 14.68
CA SER A 248 4.03 21.43 15.97
C SER A 248 3.86 20.38 17.05
N GLY A 249 4.96 20.12 17.78
CA GLY A 249 4.97 19.45 19.07
C GLY A 249 4.47 18.01 19.08
N TYR A 250 4.51 17.29 17.96
CA TYR A 250 4.08 15.88 17.83
C TYR A 250 2.63 15.59 18.25
N ALA A 251 1.77 16.61 18.31
CA ALA A 251 0.45 16.48 18.92
C ALA A 251 -0.45 15.49 18.15
N TRP A 252 -0.39 15.51 16.82
CA TRP A 252 -1.17 14.58 16.00
C TRP A 252 -0.61 13.16 16.05
N GLN A 253 0.71 12.98 16.01
CA GLN A 253 1.33 11.65 16.14
C GLN A 253 1.02 11.02 17.49
N ARG A 254 1.09 11.80 18.58
CA ARG A 254 0.71 11.34 19.92
C ARG A 254 -0.75 10.90 19.97
N LYS A 255 -1.68 11.69 19.42
CA LYS A 255 -3.11 11.32 19.33
C LYS A 255 -3.31 10.05 18.51
N ALA A 256 -2.62 9.92 17.39
CA ALA A 256 -2.69 8.74 16.53
C ALA A 256 -2.19 7.49 17.26
N LEU A 257 -1.03 7.58 17.93
CA LEU A 257 -0.46 6.47 18.71
C LEU A 257 -1.36 6.05 19.88
N ILE A 258 -1.99 6.98 20.58
CA ILE A 258 -2.94 6.66 21.67
C ILE A 258 -4.14 5.88 21.09
N ALA A 259 -4.77 6.42 20.03
CA ALA A 259 -5.92 5.78 19.41
C ALA A 259 -5.57 4.41 18.81
N LEU A 260 -4.40 4.26 18.17
CA LEU A 260 -3.91 2.98 17.65
C LEU A 260 -3.69 1.97 18.79
N ARG A 261 -3.15 2.40 19.93
CA ARG A 261 -2.99 1.53 21.11
C ARG A 261 -4.33 1.07 21.67
N GLU A 262 -5.32 1.96 21.77
CA GLU A 262 -6.70 1.61 22.18
C GLU A 262 -7.39 0.63 21.22
N LEU A 263 -6.97 0.64 19.96
CA LEU A 263 -7.39 -0.31 18.95
C LEU A 263 -6.62 -1.64 19.00
N GLY A 264 -5.61 -1.76 19.86
CA GLY A 264 -4.78 -2.96 20.00
C GLY A 264 -3.61 -3.04 19.01
N VAL A 265 -3.34 -1.97 18.26
CA VAL A 265 -2.19 -1.88 17.36
C VAL A 265 -0.93 -1.62 18.18
N LYS A 266 0.05 -2.53 18.07
CA LYS A 266 1.32 -2.45 18.82
C LYS A 266 2.30 -1.55 18.09
N LEU A 267 2.29 -0.27 18.44
CA LEU A 267 3.24 0.74 17.97
C LEU A 267 3.73 1.58 19.13
N THR A 268 5.00 1.98 19.07
CA THR A 268 5.63 2.92 19.97
C THR A 268 6.07 4.16 19.18
N PRO A 269 6.32 5.30 19.85
CA PRO A 269 6.87 6.48 19.18
C PRO A 269 8.20 6.19 18.46
N LYS A 270 9.01 5.23 18.95
CA LYS A 270 10.29 4.87 18.32
C LYS A 270 10.11 4.22 16.94
N ASP A 271 8.97 3.56 16.71
CA ASP A 271 8.70 2.86 15.46
C ASP A 271 8.35 3.83 14.33
N VAL A 272 7.78 5.00 14.65
CA VAL A 272 7.13 5.92 13.69
C VAL A 272 7.73 7.33 13.65
N LEU A 273 8.72 7.61 14.51
CA LEU A 273 9.44 8.87 14.55
C LEU A 273 10.90 8.64 14.16
N SER A 274 11.54 9.67 13.61
CA SER A 274 13.00 9.67 13.45
C SER A 274 13.69 9.54 14.81
N ASN A 275 14.96 9.13 14.83
CA ASN A 275 15.72 9.03 16.09
C ASN A 275 15.77 10.38 16.84
N GLU A 276 15.95 11.48 16.11
CA GLU A 276 15.99 12.83 16.66
C GLU A 276 14.61 13.23 17.22
N ASP A 277 13.54 13.03 16.43
CA ASP A 277 12.18 13.32 16.87
C ASP A 277 11.76 12.48 18.07
N TYR A 278 12.18 11.21 18.14
CA TYR A 278 11.91 10.36 19.27
C TYR A 278 12.58 10.86 20.56
N ILE A 279 13.79 11.40 20.46
CA ILE A 279 14.48 11.99 21.62
C ILE A 279 13.71 13.22 22.12
N ASP A 280 13.32 14.14 21.22
CA ASP A 280 12.54 15.33 21.61
C ASP A 280 11.15 14.95 22.14
N PHE A 281 10.47 14.01 21.48
CA PHE A 281 9.19 13.48 21.93
C PHE A 281 9.24 12.97 23.38
N LYS A 282 10.29 12.21 23.74
CA LYS A 282 10.49 11.71 25.11
C LYS A 282 10.73 12.84 26.11
N GLN A 283 11.49 13.87 25.74
CA GLN A 283 11.73 15.01 26.62
C GLN A 283 10.42 15.76 26.91
N ARG A 284 9.56 15.90 25.90
CA ARG A 284 8.30 16.63 25.99
C ARG A 284 7.17 15.87 26.69
N TYR A 285 7.05 14.55 26.45
CA TYR A 285 5.91 13.75 26.91
C TYR A 285 6.27 12.63 27.91
N GLY A 286 7.55 12.35 28.11
CA GLY A 286 8.02 11.23 28.93
C GLY A 286 7.84 9.86 28.26
N VAL A 287 8.44 8.83 28.88
CA VAL A 287 8.44 7.44 28.37
C VAL A 287 7.42 6.52 29.04
N ARG A 288 6.84 6.92 30.19
CA ARG A 288 5.93 6.07 30.99
C ARG A 288 4.64 5.70 30.26
N GLU A 289 4.20 6.54 29.33
CA GLU A 289 3.02 6.27 28.51
C GLU A 289 3.29 5.17 27.46
N TRP A 290 4.54 4.78 27.18
CA TRP A 290 4.91 3.97 26.01
C TRP A 290 5.81 2.76 26.32
N SER A 291 6.15 2.55 27.59
CA SER A 291 6.80 1.35 28.13
C SER A 291 5.84 0.18 28.28
#